data_AF-A0A522SNP9-F1
#
_entry.id   AF-A0A522SNP9-F1
#
_cell.length_a   1.000
_cell.length_b   1.000
_cell.length_c   1.000
_cell.angle_alpha   90.00
_cell.angle_beta   90.00
_cell.angle_gamma   90.00
#
_symmetry.space_group_name_H-M   'P 1'
#
loop_
_entity.id
_entity.type
_entity.pdbx_description
1 polymer ?
#
loop_
_entity_poly.entity_id
_entity_poly.type
_entity_poly.pdbx_seq_one_letter_code
_entity_poly.pdbx_strand_id
1 'polypeptide(L)'
;MGATIGEVGLRGSSVAVALCSTPFFYMTDTQQKLLDQKIIDLPLEDSLKSVLINSNIFILRDLLDMDVANWRKVIFRFNFHHQHEILEYLEKNNLTEFLKEE
;
A
#
# COMPACT_ATOMS: atom_id res chain seq x y z
N MET A 1 -60.91 20.58 4.83
CA MET A 1 -60.55 20.09 6.18
C MET A 1 -60.19 18.61 6.00
N GLY A 2 -58.97 18.08 6.10
CA GLY A 2 -57.68 18.51 6.61
C GLY A 2 -57.06 17.31 7.35
N ALA A 3 -55.93 16.75 6.84
CA ALA A 3 -54.82 16.04 7.56
C ALA A 3 -54.13 14.91 6.73
N THR A 4 -53.02 15.27 6.06
CA THR A 4 -51.63 14.74 6.15
C THR A 4 -51.28 13.24 6.39
N ILE A 5 -50.51 12.70 5.41
CA ILE A 5 -49.27 11.88 5.38
C ILE A 5 -49.00 10.81 6.47
N GLY A 6 -48.73 9.57 6.00
CA GLY A 6 -47.99 8.53 6.72
C GLY A 6 -47.24 7.59 5.76
N GLU A 7 -45.93 7.82 5.64
CA GLU A 7 -44.78 6.95 5.29
C GLU A 7 -44.82 5.85 4.21
N VAL A 8 -43.77 5.92 3.38
CA VAL A 8 -43.29 4.97 2.36
C VAL A 8 -42.54 3.79 3.01
N GLY A 9 -42.98 2.56 2.74
CA GLY A 9 -42.26 1.31 3.06
C GLY A 9 -41.41 0.84 1.89
N LEU A 10 -40.09 0.88 2.08
CA LEU A 10 -39.04 0.52 1.12
C LEU A 10 -38.94 -0.98 0.79
N ARG A 11 -38.54 -1.25 -0.45
CA ARG A 11 -37.53 -2.25 -0.89
C ARG A 11 -37.79 -3.74 -0.63
N GLY A 12 -38.12 -4.45 -1.71
CA GLY A 12 -37.71 -5.83 -1.94
C GLY A 12 -36.47 -5.87 -2.85
N SER A 13 -35.28 -5.63 -2.29
CA SER A 13 -34.01 -5.85 -3.00
C SER A 13 -33.73 -7.35 -3.09
N SER A 14 -33.90 -7.96 -4.27
CA SER A 14 -33.25 -9.22 -4.60
C SER A 14 -31.94 -8.91 -5.30
N VAL A 15 -30.87 -8.70 -4.51
CA VAL A 15 -29.50 -8.63 -5.05
C VAL A 15 -28.98 -10.06 -5.13
N ALA A 16 -28.78 -10.54 -6.35
CA ALA A 16 -28.08 -11.78 -6.62
C ALA A 16 -26.64 -11.67 -6.13
N VAL A 17 -26.29 -12.45 -5.11
CA VAL A 17 -24.92 -12.61 -4.62
C VAL A 17 -24.23 -13.62 -5.54
N ALA A 18 -23.59 -13.12 -6.61
CA ALA A 18 -22.63 -13.90 -7.37
C ALA A 18 -21.30 -13.92 -6.59
N LEU A 19 -21.14 -14.93 -5.72
CA LEU A 19 -19.86 -15.29 -5.13
C LEU A 19 -19.02 -16.01 -6.19
N CYS A 20 -18.37 -15.26 -7.06
CA CYS A 20 -17.28 -15.77 -7.88
C CYS A 20 -15.96 -15.28 -7.28
N SER A 21 -15.17 -16.25 -6.86
CA SER A 21 -13.85 -16.17 -6.26
C SER A 21 -12.87 -15.34 -7.08
N THR A 22 -12.48 -14.18 -6.53
CA THR A 22 -11.20 -13.51 -6.78
C THR A 22 -10.95 -12.58 -5.60
N PRO A 23 -9.83 -12.65 -4.85
CA PRO A 23 -9.39 -11.50 -4.09
C PRO A 23 -8.97 -10.44 -5.12
N PHE A 24 -9.93 -9.61 -5.54
CA PHE A 24 -9.60 -8.33 -6.15
C PHE A 24 -8.98 -7.50 -5.02
N PHE A 25 -7.65 -7.54 -4.91
CA PHE A 25 -6.88 -6.53 -4.19
C PHE A 25 -7.17 -5.20 -4.89
N TYR A 26 -8.26 -4.55 -4.51
CA TYR A 26 -8.54 -3.19 -4.95
C TYR A 26 -7.50 -2.32 -4.27
N MET A 27 -6.40 -2.10 -4.99
CA MET A 27 -5.42 -1.07 -4.66
C MET A 27 -6.19 0.24 -4.50
N THR A 28 -6.20 0.78 -3.29
CA THR A 28 -6.88 2.05 -3.03
C THR A 28 -6.11 3.19 -3.70
N ASP A 29 -6.79 4.26 -4.11
CA ASP A 29 -6.14 5.49 -4.60
C ASP A 29 -5.05 6.00 -3.65
N THR A 30 -5.23 5.75 -2.35
CA THR A 30 -4.26 6.07 -1.30
C THR A 30 -3.01 5.18 -1.39
N GLN A 31 -3.14 3.86 -1.48
CA GLN A 31 -1.99 2.96 -1.62
C GLN A 31 -1.22 3.21 -2.93
N GLN A 32 -1.93 3.47 -4.03
CA GLN A 32 -1.29 3.80 -5.31
C GLN A 32 -0.46 5.08 -5.20
N LYS A 33 -0.99 6.13 -4.55
CA LYS A 33 -0.23 7.35 -4.27
C LYS A 33 1.00 7.11 -3.39
N LEU A 34 0.91 6.23 -2.39
CA LEU A 34 2.04 5.88 -1.54
C LEU A 34 3.13 5.13 -2.34
N LEU A 35 2.75 4.24 -3.27
CA LEU A 35 3.72 3.56 -4.12
C LEU A 35 4.43 4.50 -5.09
N ASP A 36 3.71 5.47 -5.65
CA ASP A 36 4.29 6.50 -6.52
C ASP A 36 4.98 7.65 -5.74
N GLN A 37 5.00 7.58 -4.40
CA GLN A 37 5.64 8.58 -3.57
C GLN A 37 7.16 8.44 -3.63
N LYS A 38 7.86 9.58 -3.65
CA LYS A 38 9.32 9.60 -3.64
C LYS A 38 9.85 9.25 -2.25
N ILE A 39 10.97 8.53 -2.21
CA ILE A 39 11.65 8.13 -0.96
C ILE A 39 11.98 9.35 -0.08
N ILE A 40 12.33 10.49 -0.68
CA ILE A 40 12.62 11.74 0.05
C ILE A 40 11.43 12.25 0.87
N ASP A 41 10.21 12.03 0.38
CA ASP A 41 8.97 12.53 0.97
C ASP A 41 8.39 11.54 1.99
N LEU A 42 8.95 10.32 2.10
CA LEU A 42 8.51 9.33 3.08
C LEU A 42 9.00 9.72 4.48
N PRO A 43 8.25 9.40 5.54
CA PRO A 43 8.68 9.60 6.93
C PRO A 43 9.67 8.52 7.38
N LEU A 44 10.75 8.32 6.61
CA LEU A 44 11.87 7.42 6.90
C LEU A 44 13.08 8.20 7.42
N GLU A 45 14.05 7.50 8.01
CA GLU A 45 15.30 8.07 8.51
C GLU A 45 16.13 8.63 7.34
N ASP A 46 16.79 9.78 7.55
CA ASP A 46 17.61 10.44 6.51
C ASP A 46 18.76 9.57 6.03
N SER A 47 19.29 8.72 6.92
CA SER A 47 20.34 7.74 6.60
C SER A 47 19.83 6.72 5.57
N LEU A 48 18.62 6.20 5.76
CA LEU A 48 17.97 5.25 4.88
C LEU A 48 17.63 5.87 3.54
N LYS A 49 17.05 7.08 3.54
CA LYS A 49 16.80 7.84 2.30
C LYS A 49 18.07 8.02 1.49
N SER A 50 19.17 8.39 2.15
CA SER A 50 20.46 8.56 1.51
C SER A 50 20.98 7.26 0.91
N VAL A 51 20.83 6.13 1.60
CA VAL A 51 21.23 4.79 1.10
C VAL A 51 20.43 4.39 -0.14
N LEU A 52 19.11 4.61 -0.14
CA LEU A 52 18.22 4.31 -1.25
C LEU A 52 18.52 5.19 -2.47
N ILE A 53 18.66 6.49 -2.28
CA ILE A 53 18.99 7.45 -3.36
C ILE A 53 20.36 7.14 -3.99
N ASN A 54 21.37 6.82 -3.17
CA ASN A 54 22.68 6.41 -3.68
C ASN A 54 22.64 5.09 -4.47
N SER A 55 21.61 4.27 -4.23
CA SER A 55 21.36 3.02 -4.96
C SER A 55 20.42 3.22 -6.16
N ASN A 56 20.15 4.46 -6.56
CA ASN A 56 19.23 4.85 -7.64
C ASN A 56 17.75 4.47 -7.40
N ILE A 57 17.34 4.34 -6.13
CA ILE A 57 15.95 4.09 -5.75
C ILE A 57 15.35 5.43 -5.32
N PHE A 58 14.48 5.98 -6.17
CA PHE A 58 13.89 7.30 -5.96
C PHE A 58 12.41 7.23 -5.54
N ILE A 59 11.71 6.16 -5.90
CA ILE A 59 10.27 5.97 -5.68
C ILE A 59 10.05 4.67 -4.89
N LEU A 60 9.03 4.63 -4.04
CA LEU A 60 8.72 3.44 -3.23
C LEU A 60 8.43 2.20 -4.09
N ARG A 61 7.72 2.38 -5.22
CA ARG A 61 7.47 1.30 -6.18
C ARG A 61 8.75 0.63 -6.68
N ASP A 62 9.81 1.38 -6.94
CA ASP A 62 11.09 0.81 -7.42
C ASP A 62 11.70 -0.13 -6.37
N LEU A 63 11.53 0.20 -5.08
CA LEU A 63 11.97 -0.65 -3.97
C LEU A 63 11.15 -1.94 -3.89
N LEU A 64 9.82 -1.82 -4.00
CA LEU A 64 8.90 -2.97 -3.91
C LEU A 64 8.91 -3.86 -5.14
N ASP A 65 9.39 -3.36 -6.28
CA ASP A 65 9.57 -4.18 -7.47
C ASP A 65 10.66 -5.25 -7.27
N MET A 66 11.60 -5.00 -6.35
CA MET A 66 12.66 -5.92 -5.95
C MET A 66 12.26 -6.76 -4.74
N ASP A 67 12.68 -8.02 -4.72
CA ASP A 67 12.48 -8.91 -3.57
C ASP A 67 13.24 -8.42 -2.34
N VAL A 68 12.63 -8.58 -1.17
CA VAL A 68 13.23 -8.19 0.12
C VAL A 68 14.57 -8.89 0.33
N ALA A 69 14.70 -10.14 -0.11
CA ALA A 69 15.94 -10.91 -0.05
C ALA A 69 17.07 -10.31 -0.91
N ASN A 70 16.72 -9.57 -1.98
CA ASN A 70 17.66 -8.95 -2.90
C ASN A 70 18.02 -7.52 -2.50
N TRP A 71 17.23 -6.85 -1.64
CA TRP A 71 17.53 -5.51 -1.14
C TRP A 71 18.95 -5.41 -0.55
N ARG A 72 19.34 -6.36 0.30
CA ARG A 72 20.67 -6.39 0.92
C ARG A 72 21.82 -6.67 -0.05
N LYS A 73 21.53 -7.26 -1.21
CA LYS A 73 22.52 -7.57 -2.24
C LYS A 73 22.72 -6.41 -3.21
N VAL A 74 21.62 -5.71 -3.55
CA VAL A 74 21.59 -4.66 -4.57
C VAL A 74 21.86 -3.28 -3.96
N ILE A 75 21.34 -3.01 -2.77
CA ILE A 75 21.39 -1.69 -2.14
C ILE A 75 22.68 -1.56 -1.33
N PHE A 76 23.57 -0.68 -1.79
CA PHE A 76 24.87 -0.50 -1.18
C PHE A 76 24.76 0.12 0.23
N ARG A 77 25.41 -0.48 1.23
CA ARG A 77 25.33 -0.10 2.67
C ARG A 77 23.95 -0.28 3.30
N PHE A 78 23.08 -1.08 2.71
CA PHE A 78 21.81 -1.47 3.32
C PHE A 78 22.03 -2.46 4.47
N ASN A 79 21.35 -2.25 5.59
CA ASN A 79 21.54 -3.05 6.81
C ASN A 79 20.18 -3.56 7.35
N PHE A 80 20.18 -4.28 8.47
CA PHE A 80 18.93 -4.83 9.04
C PHE A 80 18.03 -3.75 9.63
N HIS A 81 18.61 -2.68 10.18
CA HIS A 81 17.87 -1.54 10.73
C HIS A 81 17.06 -0.85 9.63
N HIS A 82 17.69 -0.56 8.50
CA HIS A 82 17.07 -0.02 7.29
C HIS A 82 15.92 -0.90 6.77
N GLN A 83 16.16 -2.22 6.69
CA GLN A 83 15.13 -3.16 6.25
C GLN A 83 13.93 -3.16 7.19
N HIS A 84 14.16 -3.21 8.49
CA HIS A 84 13.11 -3.20 9.49
C HIS A 84 12.28 -1.91 9.40
N GLU A 85 12.92 -0.76 9.22
CA GLU A 85 12.23 0.52 9.09
C GLU A 85 11.31 0.60 7.86
N ILE A 86 11.78 0.12 6.70
CA ILE A 86 10.93 0.02 5.50
C ILE A 86 9.75 -0.93 5.76
N LEU A 87 10.01 -2.11 6.34
CA LEU A 87 8.94 -3.08 6.60
C LEU A 87 7.90 -2.52 7.58
N GLU A 88 8.33 -1.83 8.64
CA GLU A 88 7.43 -1.17 9.58
C GLU A 88 6.60 -0.08 8.90
N TYR A 89 7.21 0.70 8.00
CA TYR A 89 6.49 1.70 7.20
C TYR A 89 5.45 1.05 6.28
N LEU A 90 5.80 -0.04 5.60
CA LEU A 90 4.88 -0.76 4.71
C LEU A 90 3.73 -1.39 5.51
N GLU A 91 4.01 -1.98 6.66
CA GLU A 91 2.99 -2.55 7.55
C GLU A 91 2.01 -1.48 8.03
N LYS A 92 2.51 -0.33 8.52
CA LYS A 92 1.67 0.80 8.94
C LYS A 92 0.73 1.32 7.85
N ASN A 93 1.13 1.17 6.59
CA ASN A 93 0.37 1.65 5.43
C ASN A 93 -0.39 0.53 4.70
N ASN A 94 -0.40 -0.70 5.22
CA ASN A 94 -0.98 -1.88 4.57
C ASN A 94 -0.45 -2.07 3.14
N LEU A 95 0.87 -1.93 2.97
CA LEU A 95 1.58 -2.12 1.71
C LEU A 95 2.40 -3.41 1.69
N THR A 96 2.44 -4.15 2.80
CA THR A 96 3.15 -5.42 2.94
C THR A 96 2.66 -6.47 1.93
N GLU A 97 1.38 -6.40 1.52
CA GLU A 97 0.79 -7.27 0.48
C GLU A 97 1.40 -7.10 -0.92
N PHE A 98 2.08 -5.97 -1.18
CA PHE A 98 2.75 -5.70 -2.46
C PHE A 98 4.22 -6.12 -2.46
N LEU A 99 4.74 -6.59 -1.32
CA LEU A 99 6.08 -7.14 -1.28
C LEU A 99 6.10 -8.45 -2.07
N LYS A 100 7.02 -8.55 -3.01
CA LYS A 100 7.35 -9.82 -3.64
C LYS A 100 8.14 -10.63 -2.62
N GLU A 101 7.45 -11.56 -1.98
CA GLU A 101 8.08 -12.67 -1.27
C GLU A 101 8.49 -13.72 -2.32
N GLU A 102 9.80 -13.97 -2.42
CA GLU A 102 10.37 -15.05 -3.23
C GLU A 102 10.18 -16.41 -2.53
#